data_AF-A0A0C4FDP6-F1
#
_entry.id   AF-A0A0C4FDP6-F1
#
_cell.length_a   1.000
_cell.length_b   1.000
_cell.length_c   1.000
_cell.angle_alpha   90.00
_cell.angle_beta   90.00
_cell.angle_gamma   90.00
#
_symmetry.space_group_name_H-M   'P 1'
#
loop_
_entity.id
_entity.type
_entity.pdbx_description
1 polymer ?
#
loop_
_entity_poly.entity_id
_entity_poly.type
_entity_poly.pdbx_seq_one_letter_code
_entity_poly.pdbx_strand_id
1 'polypeptide(L)'
;MAGTCEDSLVRHAPLVMVDYPGEASLKQIYGTFNRAALKVVPNLRGHAEPLTSAMVKFYLASQKRFTSDNQAHYIYSPRELTRWTRGIHQSIKPLETLSLEGLVRVWAHKALRLFPDRLVSEDEKRWTDEQIDAMAIQHFPSLDQSEALARPILFSNWTSKHCISVNRDQLRDYLKARLRVFYEEELDVPLVLFNNVLDHVLRINRVFHQVQGHLLLIGVSGSGKTTLSRFVAWMNGLSVFQIKVHNKYTADDLDNDLRNVLRRSGCEAEKICFIMDESN
;
A
#
# COMPACT_ATOMS: atom_id res chain seq x y z
N MET A 1 26.12 9.81 -8.13
CA MET A 1 26.90 9.26 -9.25
C MET A 1 26.87 7.74 -9.12
N ALA A 2 26.10 7.03 -9.95
CA ALA A 2 26.23 5.58 -10.05
C ALA A 2 27.56 5.30 -10.75
N GLY A 3 28.45 4.54 -10.11
CA GLY A 3 29.72 4.13 -10.72
C GLY A 3 29.45 3.26 -11.94
N THR A 4 30.06 3.58 -13.08
CA THR A 4 30.10 2.70 -14.24
C THR A 4 30.85 1.43 -13.88
N CYS A 5 30.28 0.27 -14.20
CA CYS A 5 30.96 -1.02 -14.00
C CYS A 5 32.23 -1.06 -14.87
N GLU A 6 33.35 -1.54 -14.33
CA GLU A 6 34.61 -1.58 -15.09
C GLU A 6 34.52 -2.56 -16.27
N ASP A 7 35.08 -2.16 -17.42
CA ASP A 7 35.19 -3.01 -18.62
C ASP A 7 35.94 -4.32 -18.35
N SER A 8 36.87 -4.29 -17.39
CA SER A 8 37.64 -5.44 -16.90
C SER A 8 36.74 -6.56 -16.36
N LEU A 9 35.58 -6.20 -15.80
CA LEU A 9 34.59 -7.11 -15.22
C LEU A 9 33.56 -7.53 -16.26
N VAL A 10 33.03 -6.58 -17.05
CA VAL A 10 31.95 -6.85 -18.02
C VAL A 10 32.42 -7.76 -19.16
N ARG A 11 33.72 -7.76 -19.50
CA ARG A 11 34.28 -8.64 -20.56
C ARG A 11 34.12 -10.15 -20.28
N HIS A 12 33.89 -10.54 -19.02
CA HIS A 12 33.77 -11.94 -18.62
C HIS A 12 32.32 -12.42 -18.44
N ALA A 13 31.33 -11.53 -18.58
CA ALA A 13 29.93 -11.83 -18.34
C ALA A 13 29.03 -11.31 -19.47
N PRO A 14 28.17 -12.15 -20.09
CA PRO A 14 27.17 -11.68 -21.04
C PRO A 14 26.17 -10.73 -20.37
N LEU A 15 25.89 -9.59 -21.02
CA LEU A 15 24.87 -8.66 -20.60
C LEU A 15 23.57 -8.90 -21.38
N VAL A 16 22.47 -9.14 -20.66
CA VAL A 16 21.14 -9.29 -21.25
C VAL A 16 20.26 -8.14 -20.76
N MET A 17 19.78 -7.33 -21.70
CA MET A 17 18.83 -6.25 -21.42
C MET A 17 17.41 -6.81 -21.46
N VAL A 18 16.63 -6.53 -20.41
CA VAL A 18 15.22 -6.92 -20.30
C VAL A 18 14.40 -5.67 -20.02
N ASP A 19 13.63 -5.25 -21.01
CA ASP A 19 12.71 -4.11 -20.89
C ASP A 19 11.36 -4.53 -20.29
N TYR A 20 10.54 -3.55 -19.92
CA TYR A 20 9.18 -3.80 -19.46
C TYR A 20 8.28 -4.35 -20.57
N PRO A 21 7.34 -5.26 -20.25
CA PRO A 21 6.40 -5.77 -21.24
C PRO A 21 5.51 -4.65 -21.79
N GLY A 22 5.27 -4.66 -23.11
CA GLY A 22 4.32 -3.75 -23.75
C GLY A 22 2.85 -4.02 -23.37
N GLU A 23 1.95 -3.12 -23.76
CA GLU A 23 0.53 -3.14 -23.37
C GLU A 23 -0.17 -4.49 -23.65
N ALA A 24 0.03 -5.06 -24.84
CA ALA A 24 -0.57 -6.33 -25.23
C ALA A 24 -0.14 -7.48 -24.29
N SER A 25 1.15 -7.55 -23.98
CA SER A 25 1.72 -8.54 -23.05
C SER A 25 1.21 -8.33 -21.64
N LEU A 26 1.14 -7.09 -21.16
CA LEU A 26 0.58 -6.77 -19.84
C LEU A 26 -0.89 -7.21 -19.75
N LYS A 27 -1.70 -6.93 -20.77
CA LYS A 27 -3.10 -7.39 -20.83
C LYS A 27 -3.22 -8.92 -20.80
N GLN A 28 -2.36 -9.64 -21.50
CA GLN A 28 -2.36 -11.10 -21.48
C GLN A 28 -1.97 -11.67 -20.10
N ILE A 29 -0.88 -11.15 -19.51
CA ILE A 29 -0.36 -11.58 -18.21
C ILE A 29 -1.39 -11.30 -17.12
N TYR A 30 -1.81 -10.04 -16.96
CA TYR A 30 -2.74 -9.65 -15.90
C TYR A 30 -4.18 -10.08 -16.18
N GLY A 31 -4.56 -10.30 -17.44
CA GLY A 31 -5.82 -10.93 -17.78
C GLY A 31 -5.91 -12.35 -17.22
N THR A 32 -4.81 -13.11 -17.27
CA THR A 32 -4.74 -14.44 -16.66
C THR A 32 -4.86 -14.38 -15.14
N PHE A 33 -4.13 -13.45 -14.50
CA PHE A 33 -4.22 -13.28 -13.05
C PHE A 33 -5.61 -12.82 -12.59
N ASN A 34 -6.23 -11.85 -13.27
CA ASN A 34 -7.55 -11.34 -12.92
C ASN A 34 -8.65 -12.39 -13.15
N ARG A 35 -8.58 -13.18 -14.23
CA ARG A 35 -9.47 -14.33 -14.42
C ARG A 35 -9.36 -15.31 -13.26
N ALA A 36 -8.14 -15.62 -12.81
CA ALA A 36 -7.93 -16.50 -11.65
C ALA A 36 -8.44 -15.88 -10.35
N ALA A 37 -8.15 -14.59 -10.11
CA ALA A 37 -8.56 -13.87 -8.91
C ALA A 37 -10.09 -13.83 -8.76
N LEU A 38 -10.82 -13.61 -9.86
CA LEU A 38 -12.29 -13.54 -9.87
C LEU A 38 -12.98 -14.91 -9.84
N LYS A 39 -12.24 -16.04 -9.88
CA LYS A 39 -12.88 -17.37 -9.73
C LYS A 39 -13.57 -17.55 -8.38
N VAL A 40 -13.09 -16.87 -7.34
CA VAL A 40 -13.60 -16.94 -5.96
C VAL A 40 -14.97 -16.26 -5.79
N VAL A 41 -15.34 -15.37 -6.71
CA VAL A 41 -16.65 -14.70 -6.74
C VAL A 41 -17.29 -14.93 -8.11
N PRO A 42 -18.05 -16.04 -8.31
CA PRO A 42 -18.44 -16.51 -9.63
C PRO A 42 -19.22 -15.51 -10.50
N ASN A 43 -20.07 -14.68 -9.89
CA ASN A 43 -20.85 -13.66 -10.61
C ASN A 43 -19.98 -12.55 -11.23
N LEU A 44 -18.72 -12.41 -10.79
CA LEU A 44 -17.80 -11.39 -11.31
C LEU A 44 -16.90 -11.88 -12.44
N ARG A 45 -16.93 -13.15 -12.81
CA ARG A 45 -16.01 -13.75 -13.81
C ARG A 45 -16.04 -13.04 -15.16
N GLY A 46 -17.21 -12.56 -15.59
CA GLY A 46 -17.38 -11.83 -16.85
C GLY A 46 -16.66 -10.47 -16.90
N HIS A 47 -16.24 -9.94 -15.75
CA HIS A 47 -15.62 -8.62 -15.65
C HIS A 47 -14.08 -8.65 -15.65
N ALA A 48 -13.46 -9.82 -15.85
CA ALA A 48 -11.99 -9.95 -15.82
C ALA A 48 -11.28 -9.11 -16.89
N GLU A 49 -11.82 -9.09 -18.12
CA GLU A 49 -11.26 -8.32 -19.24
C GLU A 49 -11.39 -6.80 -19.07
N PRO A 50 -12.57 -6.21 -18.76
CA PRO A 50 -12.67 -4.78 -18.51
C PRO A 50 -11.83 -4.34 -17.31
N LEU A 51 -11.79 -5.14 -16.23
CA LEU A 51 -10.92 -4.90 -15.07
C LEU A 51 -9.44 -4.83 -15.48
N THR A 52 -8.97 -5.81 -16.26
CA THR A 52 -7.59 -5.85 -16.73
C THR A 52 -7.26 -4.66 -17.62
N SER A 53 -8.16 -4.32 -18.53
CA SER A 53 -7.97 -3.18 -19.44
C SER A 53 -7.89 -1.86 -18.69
N ALA A 54 -8.77 -1.64 -17.71
CA ALA A 54 -8.73 -0.46 -16.85
C ALA A 54 -7.42 -0.37 -16.05
N MET A 55 -6.98 -1.48 -15.44
CA MET A 55 -5.72 -1.54 -14.69
C MET A 55 -4.50 -1.22 -15.56
N VAL A 56 -4.39 -1.84 -16.74
CA VAL A 56 -3.24 -1.65 -17.62
C VAL A 56 -3.20 -0.23 -18.18
N LYS A 57 -4.34 0.32 -18.63
CA LYS A 57 -4.40 1.70 -19.11
C LYS A 57 -4.05 2.71 -18.02
N PHE A 58 -4.59 2.54 -16.81
CA PHE A 58 -4.26 3.40 -15.68
C PHE A 58 -2.76 3.33 -15.33
N TYR A 59 -2.19 2.13 -15.32
CA TYR A 59 -0.76 1.93 -15.10
C TYR A 59 0.10 2.65 -16.14
N LEU A 60 -0.19 2.48 -17.43
CA LEU A 60 0.55 3.13 -18.51
C LEU A 60 0.40 4.66 -18.47
N ALA A 61 -0.79 5.17 -18.16
CA ALA A 61 -1.02 6.60 -17.98
C ALA A 61 -0.21 7.16 -16.81
N SER A 62 -0.14 6.44 -15.69
CA SER A 62 0.64 6.81 -14.50
C SER A 62 2.14 6.80 -14.81
N GLN A 63 2.63 5.75 -15.46
CA GLN A 63 4.04 5.61 -15.86
C GLN A 63 4.48 6.73 -16.82
N LYS A 64 3.60 7.11 -17.75
CA LYS A 64 3.87 8.22 -18.68
C LYS A 64 3.87 9.58 -17.97
N ARG A 65 3.00 9.77 -16.98
CA ARG A 65 2.79 11.07 -16.32
C ARG A 65 3.82 11.37 -15.24
N PHE A 66 4.24 10.36 -14.50
CA PHE A 66 5.05 10.46 -13.30
C PHE A 66 6.37 9.73 -13.52
N THR A 67 7.43 10.51 -13.71
CA THR A 67 8.77 10.02 -14.06
C THR A 67 9.78 10.38 -12.98
N SER A 68 10.93 9.70 -12.99
CA SER A 68 12.06 9.99 -12.10
C SER A 68 12.58 11.43 -12.22
N ASP A 69 12.34 12.08 -13.36
CA ASP A 69 12.69 13.49 -13.60
C ASP A 69 11.80 14.45 -12.80
N ASN A 70 10.58 14.04 -12.46
CA ASN A 70 9.68 14.82 -11.61
C ASN A 70 10.04 14.64 -10.13
N GLN A 71 10.21 13.39 -9.70
CA GLN A 71 10.63 12.99 -8.35
C GLN A 71 11.36 11.65 -8.42
N ALA A 72 12.48 11.50 -7.71
CA ALA A 72 13.34 10.32 -7.82
C ALA A 72 12.61 8.99 -7.51
N HIS A 73 11.60 9.00 -6.64
CA HIS A 73 10.81 7.82 -6.26
C HIS A 73 9.60 7.54 -7.17
N TYR A 74 9.38 8.34 -8.22
CA TYR A 74 8.33 8.10 -9.21
C TYR A 74 8.76 7.05 -10.23
N ILE A 75 8.87 5.81 -9.73
CA ILE A 75 9.25 4.64 -10.51
C ILE A 75 8.06 3.68 -10.53
N TYR A 76 7.57 3.38 -11.73
CA TYR A 76 6.49 2.43 -11.98
C TYR A 76 7.00 1.20 -12.71
N SER A 77 6.53 0.04 -12.27
CA SER A 77 6.90 -1.26 -12.82
C SER A 77 5.69 -2.20 -12.85
N PRO A 78 5.76 -3.35 -13.53
CA PRO A 78 4.73 -4.37 -13.44
C PRO A 78 4.48 -4.86 -11.98
N ARG A 79 5.39 -4.60 -11.04
CA ARG A 79 5.16 -4.92 -9.62
C ARG A 79 3.92 -4.21 -9.07
N GLU A 80 3.61 -3.00 -9.50
CA GLU A 80 2.40 -2.28 -9.13
C GLU A 80 1.14 -3.04 -9.55
N LEU A 81 1.08 -3.53 -10.79
CA LEU A 81 -0.03 -4.34 -11.30
C LEU A 81 -0.18 -5.66 -10.52
N THR A 82 0.95 -6.33 -10.21
CA THR A 82 0.94 -7.54 -9.38
C THR A 82 0.42 -7.27 -7.96
N ARG A 83 0.85 -6.18 -7.32
CA ARG A 83 0.33 -5.76 -6.01
C ARG A 83 -1.15 -5.41 -6.07
N TRP A 84 -1.61 -4.82 -7.18
CA TRP A 84 -3.01 -4.46 -7.39
C TRP A 84 -3.89 -5.71 -7.52
N THR A 85 -3.55 -6.66 -8.40
CA THR A 85 -4.30 -7.91 -8.54
C THR A 85 -4.30 -8.73 -7.26
N ARG A 86 -3.15 -8.84 -6.56
CA ARG A 86 -3.08 -9.51 -5.25
C ARG A 86 -3.96 -8.82 -4.21
N GLY A 87 -3.93 -7.49 -4.18
CA GLY A 87 -4.74 -6.69 -3.26
C GLY A 87 -6.25 -6.87 -3.50
N ILE A 88 -6.68 -6.91 -4.76
CA ILE A 88 -8.07 -7.22 -5.13
C ILE A 88 -8.43 -8.62 -4.65
N HIS A 89 -7.63 -9.64 -5.01
CA HIS A 89 -7.88 -11.03 -4.62
C HIS A 89 -7.98 -11.19 -3.10
N GLN A 90 -7.08 -10.60 -2.33
CA GLN A 90 -7.10 -10.67 -0.86
C GLN A 90 -8.35 -10.03 -0.26
N SER A 91 -8.85 -8.95 -0.86
CA SER A 91 -10.07 -8.27 -0.40
C SER A 91 -11.35 -9.05 -0.72
N ILE A 92 -11.40 -9.74 -1.87
CA ILE A 92 -12.62 -10.45 -2.31
C ILE A 92 -12.64 -11.93 -1.89
N LYS A 93 -11.49 -12.58 -1.70
CA LYS A 93 -11.39 -14.00 -1.30
C LYS A 93 -12.23 -14.38 -0.08
N PRO A 94 -12.29 -13.58 1.01
CA PRO A 94 -13.10 -13.95 2.16
C PRO A 94 -14.60 -13.69 1.96
N LEU A 95 -15.01 -13.08 0.85
CA LEU A 95 -16.40 -12.72 0.56
C LEU A 95 -17.04 -13.83 -0.29
N GLU A 96 -18.24 -14.26 0.12
CA GLU A 96 -19.01 -15.26 -0.64
C GLU A 96 -19.64 -14.65 -1.90
N THR A 97 -20.09 -13.40 -1.80
CA THR A 97 -20.70 -12.62 -2.89
C THR A 97 -20.20 -11.18 -2.85
N LEU A 98 -20.18 -10.54 -4.02
CA LEU A 98 -19.83 -9.13 -4.17
C LEU A 98 -20.51 -8.55 -5.41
N SER A 99 -21.05 -7.34 -5.32
CA SER A 99 -21.59 -6.59 -6.46
C SER A 99 -20.48 -6.11 -7.41
N LEU A 100 -20.85 -5.67 -8.61
CA LEU A 100 -19.90 -5.04 -9.53
C LEU A 100 -19.37 -3.72 -8.92
N GLU A 101 -20.25 -2.96 -8.29
CA GLU A 101 -19.96 -1.71 -7.59
C GLU A 101 -18.95 -1.96 -6.46
N GLY A 102 -19.15 -3.02 -5.68
CA GLY A 102 -18.22 -3.45 -4.65
C GLY A 102 -16.84 -3.83 -5.21
N LEU A 103 -16.79 -4.54 -6.34
CA LEU A 103 -15.53 -4.87 -7.02
C LEU A 103 -14.79 -3.60 -7.48
N VAL A 104 -15.50 -2.68 -8.14
CA VAL A 104 -14.91 -1.43 -8.64
C VAL A 104 -14.44 -0.56 -7.47
N ARG A 105 -15.20 -0.51 -6.37
CA ARG A 105 -14.79 0.22 -5.16
C ARG A 105 -13.52 -0.36 -4.53
N VAL A 106 -13.39 -1.69 -4.47
CA VAL A 106 -12.15 -2.37 -4.03
C VAL A 106 -10.99 -2.04 -4.98
N TRP A 107 -11.23 -2.12 -6.30
CA TRP A 107 -10.23 -1.78 -7.32
C TRP A 107 -9.72 -0.34 -7.17
N ALA A 108 -10.64 0.63 -7.04
CA ALA A 108 -10.34 2.05 -6.85
C ALA A 108 -9.57 2.29 -5.55
N HIS A 109 -9.99 1.67 -4.45
CA HIS A 109 -9.28 1.74 -3.18
C HIS A 109 -7.83 1.25 -3.30
N LYS A 110 -7.59 0.12 -3.96
CA LYS A 110 -6.21 -0.37 -4.15
C LYS A 110 -5.40 0.56 -5.06
N ALA A 111 -6.03 1.17 -6.07
CA ALA A 111 -5.41 2.18 -6.93
C ALA A 111 -4.93 3.39 -6.10
N LEU A 112 -5.84 3.97 -5.30
CA LEU A 112 -5.58 5.10 -4.40
C LEU A 112 -4.49 4.83 -3.37
N ARG A 113 -4.13 3.56 -3.14
CA ARG A 113 -3.09 3.17 -2.19
C ARG A 113 -1.81 2.69 -2.85
N LEU A 114 -1.77 2.51 -4.17
CA LEU A 114 -0.59 2.04 -4.90
C LEU A 114 0.09 3.15 -5.70
N PHE A 115 -0.72 4.10 -6.19
CA PHE A 115 -0.27 5.15 -7.09
C PHE A 115 -0.16 6.50 -6.37
N PRO A 116 -1.22 7.11 -5.81
CA PRO A 116 -1.09 8.45 -5.23
C PRO A 116 -0.43 8.52 -3.85
N ASP A 117 -0.34 7.41 -3.12
CA ASP A 117 0.30 7.42 -1.79
C ASP A 117 1.80 7.82 -1.84
N ARG A 118 2.45 7.73 -3.01
CA ARG A 118 3.83 8.19 -3.22
C ARG A 118 3.92 9.61 -3.81
N LEU A 119 2.81 10.17 -4.28
CA LEU A 119 2.78 11.48 -4.95
C LEU A 119 2.88 12.62 -3.94
N VAL A 120 3.55 13.69 -4.34
CA VAL A 120 3.91 14.80 -3.46
C VAL A 120 2.82 15.86 -3.47
N SER A 121 2.48 16.38 -4.66
CA SER A 121 1.57 17.52 -4.78
C SER A 121 0.09 17.12 -4.82
N GLU A 122 -0.77 18.04 -4.39
CA GLU A 122 -2.22 17.82 -4.41
C GLU A 122 -2.80 17.76 -5.82
N ASP A 123 -2.20 18.47 -6.79
CA ASP A 123 -2.63 18.42 -8.19
C ASP A 123 -2.35 17.04 -8.82
N GLU A 124 -1.22 16.42 -8.48
CA GLU A 124 -0.89 15.06 -8.93
C GLU A 124 -1.85 14.03 -8.32
N LYS A 125 -2.19 14.18 -7.03
CA LYS A 125 -3.18 13.32 -6.36
C LYS A 125 -4.57 13.50 -6.95
N ARG A 126 -4.98 14.74 -7.21
CA ARG A 126 -6.27 15.05 -7.87
C ARG A 126 -6.34 14.43 -9.26
N TRP A 127 -5.28 14.55 -10.05
CA TRP A 127 -5.21 13.90 -11.36
C TRP A 127 -5.41 12.38 -11.26
N THR A 128 -4.77 11.70 -10.28
CA THR A 128 -4.98 10.26 -10.14
C THR A 128 -6.41 9.89 -9.74
N ASP A 129 -7.05 10.70 -8.90
CA ASP A 129 -8.43 10.49 -8.45
C ASP A 129 -9.40 10.63 -9.64
N GLU A 130 -9.24 11.68 -10.45
CA GLU A 130 -9.99 11.90 -11.69
C GLU A 130 -9.75 10.78 -12.72
N GLN A 131 -8.52 10.32 -12.88
CA GLN A 131 -8.19 9.22 -13.78
C GLN A 131 -8.77 7.88 -13.34
N ILE A 132 -8.88 7.62 -12.03
CA ILE A 132 -9.55 6.43 -11.51
C ILE A 132 -11.02 6.43 -11.92
N ASP A 133 -11.71 7.57 -11.75
CA ASP A 133 -13.11 7.72 -12.17
C ASP A 133 -13.28 7.53 -13.68
N ALA A 134 -12.43 8.20 -14.47
CA ALA A 134 -12.47 8.09 -15.93
C ALA A 134 -12.29 6.63 -16.40
N MET A 135 -11.36 5.88 -15.80
CA MET A 135 -11.14 4.47 -16.13
C MET A 135 -12.31 3.59 -15.69
N ALA A 136 -12.92 3.86 -14.53
CA ALA A 136 -14.10 3.13 -14.08
C ALA A 136 -15.29 3.34 -15.03
N ILE A 137 -15.60 4.59 -15.37
CA ILE A 137 -16.72 4.95 -16.25
C ILE A 137 -16.50 4.39 -17.67
N GLN A 138 -15.27 4.46 -18.19
CA GLN A 138 -14.95 3.96 -19.52
C GLN A 138 -15.10 2.43 -19.62
N HIS A 139 -14.71 1.69 -18.59
CA HIS A 139 -14.65 0.22 -18.64
C HIS A 139 -15.85 -0.49 -18.02
N PHE A 140 -16.68 0.24 -17.26
CA PHE A 140 -17.89 -0.27 -16.61
C PHE A 140 -19.06 0.71 -16.85
N PRO A 141 -19.65 0.74 -18.06
CA PRO A 141 -20.65 1.76 -18.43
C PRO A 141 -21.98 1.65 -17.68
N SER A 142 -22.32 0.47 -17.15
CA SER A 142 -23.55 0.22 -16.37
C SER A 142 -23.36 0.41 -14.86
N LEU A 143 -22.23 1.00 -14.43
CA LEU A 143 -21.87 1.14 -13.02
C LEU A 143 -22.69 2.23 -12.34
N ASP A 144 -23.24 1.95 -11.16
CA ASP A 144 -23.69 3.02 -10.27
C ASP A 144 -22.47 3.74 -9.65
N GLN A 145 -22.16 4.90 -10.22
CA GLN A 145 -21.04 5.73 -9.78
C GLN A 145 -21.21 6.25 -8.35
N SER A 146 -22.45 6.47 -7.91
CA SER A 146 -22.75 7.00 -6.58
C SER A 146 -22.49 5.96 -5.49
N GLU A 147 -22.56 4.68 -5.80
CA GLU A 147 -22.20 3.60 -4.89
C GLU A 147 -20.70 3.27 -4.98
N ALA A 148 -20.21 3.01 -6.20
CA ALA A 148 -18.86 2.49 -6.41
C ALA A 148 -17.76 3.53 -6.11
N LEU A 149 -17.98 4.78 -6.51
CA LEU A 149 -16.97 5.84 -6.54
C LEU A 149 -17.26 6.97 -5.53
N ALA A 150 -18.26 6.83 -4.65
CA ALA A 150 -18.51 7.81 -3.60
C ALA A 150 -17.32 7.91 -2.64
N ARG A 151 -16.81 9.14 -2.48
CA ARG A 151 -15.76 9.48 -1.51
C ARG A 151 -16.37 9.70 -0.12
N PRO A 152 -15.63 9.41 0.96
CA PRO A 152 -14.28 8.85 0.97
C PRO A 152 -14.27 7.33 0.72
N ILE A 153 -13.20 6.82 0.09
CA ILE A 153 -13.02 5.39 -0.17
C ILE A 153 -12.12 4.78 0.92
N LEU A 154 -12.74 4.41 2.04
CA LEU A 154 -12.07 3.87 3.23
C LEU A 154 -12.34 2.38 3.39
N PHE A 155 -11.29 1.60 3.67
CA PHE A 155 -11.39 0.18 3.96
C PHE A 155 -10.65 -0.16 5.24
N SER A 156 -11.25 -0.98 6.09
CA SER A 156 -10.66 -1.42 7.36
C SER A 156 -11.18 -2.80 7.78
N ASN A 157 -10.41 -3.48 8.61
CA ASN A 157 -10.75 -4.72 9.30
C ASN A 157 -10.84 -4.54 10.83
N TRP A 158 -10.92 -3.30 11.33
CA TRP A 158 -11.00 -3.04 12.77
C TRP A 158 -12.42 -3.15 13.33
N THR A 159 -13.41 -2.82 12.51
CA THR A 159 -14.83 -2.87 12.89
C THR A 159 -15.53 -4.15 12.43
N SER A 160 -14.83 -5.02 11.70
CA SER A 160 -15.38 -6.27 11.18
C SER A 160 -14.28 -7.31 10.94
N LYS A 161 -14.66 -8.59 10.84
CA LYS A 161 -13.71 -9.70 10.62
C LYS A 161 -12.94 -9.59 9.30
N HIS A 162 -13.52 -8.95 8.29
CA HIS A 162 -12.97 -8.86 6.94
C HIS A 162 -12.68 -7.41 6.57
N CYS A 163 -11.76 -7.19 5.64
CA CYS A 163 -11.44 -5.83 5.19
C CYS A 163 -12.55 -5.34 4.24
N ILE A 164 -13.48 -4.53 4.77
CA ILE A 164 -14.64 -4.01 4.04
C ILE A 164 -14.62 -2.49 3.98
N SER A 165 -15.50 -1.92 3.15
CA SER A 165 -15.71 -0.47 3.10
C SER A 165 -16.31 0.01 4.42
N VAL A 166 -15.80 1.12 4.97
CA VAL A 166 -16.24 1.65 6.27
C VAL A 166 -16.66 3.10 6.17
N ASN A 167 -17.65 3.50 6.98
CA ASN A 167 -18.06 4.89 7.11
C ASN A 167 -17.01 5.67 7.94
N ARG A 168 -16.74 6.91 7.53
CA ARG A 168 -15.72 7.77 8.15
C ARG A 168 -16.03 8.09 9.62
N ASP A 169 -17.28 8.39 9.95
CA ASP A 169 -17.64 8.82 11.30
C ASP A 169 -17.60 7.65 12.28
N GLN A 170 -18.09 6.48 11.86
CA GLN A 170 -17.93 5.23 12.62
C GLN A 170 -16.46 4.88 12.87
N LEU A 171 -15.61 5.00 11.83
CA LEU A 171 -14.17 4.76 11.96
C LEU A 171 -13.52 5.77 12.92
N ARG A 172 -13.92 7.05 12.83
CA ARG A 172 -13.39 8.10 13.71
C ARG A 172 -13.73 7.82 15.17
N ASP A 173 -14.97 7.44 15.47
CA ASP A 173 -15.38 7.17 16.84
C ASP A 173 -14.70 5.91 17.40
N TYR A 174 -14.54 4.87 16.57
CA TYR A 174 -13.73 3.70 16.93
C TYR A 174 -12.29 4.08 17.28
N LEU A 175 -11.64 4.91 16.44
CA LEU A 175 -10.25 5.32 16.67
C LEU A 175 -10.09 6.25 17.87
N LYS A 176 -11.07 7.12 18.14
CA LYS A 176 -11.09 7.94 19.37
C LYS A 176 -11.09 7.05 20.61
N ALA A 177 -11.92 6.00 20.62
CA ALA A 177 -11.97 5.06 21.74
C ALA A 177 -10.64 4.30 21.90
N ARG A 178 -10.06 3.82 20.79
CA ARG A 178 -8.79 3.09 20.82
C ARG A 178 -7.60 3.96 21.24
N LEU A 179 -7.56 5.22 20.84
CA LEU A 179 -6.49 6.14 21.24
C LEU A 179 -6.48 6.41 22.74
N ARG A 180 -7.64 6.48 23.39
CA ARG A 180 -7.72 6.66 24.86
C ARG A 180 -7.01 5.51 25.58
N VAL A 181 -7.29 4.27 25.18
CA VAL A 181 -6.65 3.08 25.74
C VAL A 181 -5.15 3.08 25.45
N PHE A 182 -4.75 3.44 24.23
CA PHE A 182 -3.34 3.53 23.87
C PHE A 182 -2.58 4.56 24.72
N TYR A 183 -3.21 5.67 25.11
CA TYR A 183 -2.57 6.65 25.98
C TYR A 183 -2.36 6.15 27.41
N GLU A 184 -3.31 5.38 27.92
CA GLU A 184 -3.23 4.78 29.26
C GLU A 184 -2.14 3.69 29.32
N GLU A 185 -1.90 2.97 28.23
CA GLU A 185 -0.97 1.84 28.19
C GLU A 185 0.46 2.21 27.76
N GLU A 186 0.64 3.08 26.76
CA GLU A 186 1.92 3.21 26.04
C GLU A 186 2.51 4.63 26.02
N LEU A 187 1.70 5.68 25.90
CA LEU A 187 2.19 7.04 25.65
C LEU A 187 1.28 8.14 26.20
N ASP A 188 1.82 9.03 27.03
CA ASP A 188 1.14 10.23 27.54
C ASP A 188 1.21 11.42 26.55
N VAL A 189 0.95 11.19 25.25
CA VAL A 189 0.97 12.24 24.22
C VAL A 189 -0.39 12.31 23.52
N PRO A 190 -1.19 13.38 23.74
CA PRO A 190 -2.51 13.49 23.12
C PRO A 190 -2.40 13.78 21.61
N LEU A 191 -2.75 12.80 20.78
CA LEU A 191 -2.98 12.98 19.34
C LEU A 191 -4.38 13.55 19.07
N VAL A 192 -4.43 14.54 18.19
CA VAL A 192 -5.69 15.09 17.65
C VAL A 192 -6.07 14.33 16.39
N LEU A 193 -7.26 13.72 16.38
CA LEU A 193 -7.79 13.02 15.21
C LEU A 193 -8.45 13.99 14.22
N PHE A 194 -7.89 14.08 13.01
CA PHE A 194 -8.50 14.73 11.85
C PHE A 194 -8.53 13.78 10.65
N ASN A 195 -9.22 14.15 9.57
CA ASN A 195 -9.48 13.26 8.44
C ASN A 195 -8.20 12.62 7.87
N ASN A 196 -7.14 13.39 7.69
CA ASN A 196 -5.89 12.86 7.13
C ASN A 196 -5.25 11.82 8.06
N VAL A 197 -5.40 11.95 9.39
CA VAL A 197 -4.90 10.94 10.33
C VAL A 197 -5.62 9.62 10.13
N LEU A 198 -6.95 9.65 9.92
CA LEU A 198 -7.75 8.44 9.62
C LEU A 198 -7.22 7.75 8.37
N ASP A 199 -6.95 8.52 7.31
CA ASP A 199 -6.37 7.97 6.08
C ASP A 199 -4.96 7.39 6.31
N HIS A 200 -4.09 8.09 7.03
CA HIS A 200 -2.73 7.63 7.29
C HIS A 200 -2.69 6.35 8.13
N VAL A 201 -3.51 6.23 9.18
CA VAL A 201 -3.53 4.99 9.98
C VAL A 201 -4.04 3.81 9.17
N LEU A 202 -5.00 4.00 8.25
CA LEU A 202 -5.45 2.94 7.35
C LEU A 202 -4.37 2.55 6.34
N ARG A 203 -3.57 3.51 5.84
CA ARG A 203 -2.42 3.23 4.96
C ARG A 203 -1.36 2.40 5.67
N ILE A 204 -1.00 2.77 6.90
CA ILE A 204 -0.05 2.01 7.72
C ILE A 204 -0.60 0.61 8.01
N ASN A 205 -1.86 0.53 8.45
CA ASN A 205 -2.52 -0.73 8.78
C ASN A 205 -2.50 -1.71 7.60
N ARG A 206 -2.76 -1.21 6.38
CA ARG A 206 -2.70 -2.01 5.16
C ARG A 206 -1.32 -2.64 4.97
N VAL A 207 -0.23 -1.90 5.21
CA VAL A 207 1.13 -2.42 5.02
C VAL A 207 1.47 -3.47 6.06
N PHE A 208 1.07 -3.29 7.32
CA PHE A 208 1.29 -4.29 8.37
C PHE A 208 0.57 -5.62 8.14
N HIS A 209 -0.54 -5.62 7.40
CA HIS A 209 -1.23 -6.85 7.01
C HIS A 209 -0.64 -7.52 5.76
N GLN A 210 0.28 -6.86 5.04
CA GLN A 210 0.93 -7.47 3.88
C GLN A 210 2.04 -8.41 4.33
N VAL A 211 2.11 -9.59 3.71
CA VAL A 211 3.29 -10.45 3.80
C VAL A 211 4.47 -9.70 3.21
N GLN A 212 5.58 -9.60 3.96
CA GLN A 212 6.75 -8.77 3.62
C GLN A 212 6.40 -7.28 3.47
N GLY A 213 5.58 -6.76 4.38
CA GLY A 213 5.22 -5.34 4.45
C GLY A 213 6.39 -4.48 4.97
N HIS A 214 6.86 -3.56 4.13
CA HIS A 214 7.83 -2.53 4.49
C HIS A 214 7.25 -1.16 4.17
N LEU A 215 7.53 -0.18 5.03
CA LEU A 215 6.95 1.15 4.95
C LEU A 215 8.04 2.22 5.08
N LEU A 216 8.05 3.16 4.15
CA LEU A 216 8.84 4.39 4.22
C LEU A 216 7.88 5.56 4.38
N LEU A 217 7.95 6.26 5.51
CA LEU A 217 7.10 7.42 5.79
C LEU A 217 7.88 8.72 5.58
N ILE A 218 7.52 9.46 4.52
CA ILE A 218 8.13 10.76 4.22
C ILE A 218 7.20 11.87 4.72
N GLY A 219 7.76 12.81 5.47
CA GLY A 219 7.03 13.99 5.92
C GLY A 219 7.85 14.82 6.89
N VAL A 220 7.41 16.06 7.13
CA VAL A 220 8.09 17.01 8.02
C VAL A 220 8.30 16.45 9.43
N SER A 221 9.34 16.93 10.13
CA SER A 221 9.54 16.59 11.53
C SER A 221 8.32 17.03 12.36
N GLY A 222 7.97 16.25 13.39
CA GLY A 222 6.79 16.53 14.23
C GLY A 222 5.43 16.16 13.62
N SER A 223 5.36 15.62 12.40
CA SER A 223 4.07 15.20 11.80
C SER A 223 3.46 13.91 12.40
N GLY A 224 4.09 13.34 13.43
CA GLY A 224 3.56 12.17 14.15
C GLY A 224 3.76 10.82 13.45
N LYS A 225 4.62 10.71 12.43
CA LYS A 225 4.88 9.46 11.67
C LYS A 225 5.19 8.27 12.57
N THR A 226 6.15 8.45 13.48
CA THR A 226 6.59 7.44 14.44
C THR A 226 5.46 7.08 15.40
N THR A 227 4.79 8.09 15.98
CA THR A 227 3.67 7.87 16.91
C THR A 227 2.49 7.14 16.26
N LEU A 228 2.12 7.50 15.03
CA LEU A 228 1.06 6.82 14.28
C LEU A 228 1.46 5.38 13.93
N SER A 229 2.72 5.14 13.60
CA SER A 229 3.24 3.79 13.34
C SER A 229 3.18 2.92 14.58
N ARG A 230 3.56 3.46 15.75
CA ARG A 230 3.45 2.78 17.05
C ARG A 230 2.00 2.49 17.43
N PHE A 231 1.10 3.45 17.24
CA PHE A 231 -0.32 3.26 17.50
C PHE A 231 -0.92 2.15 16.65
N VAL A 232 -0.63 2.13 15.34
CA VAL A 232 -1.13 1.08 14.45
C VAL A 232 -0.45 -0.26 14.75
N ALA A 233 0.82 -0.28 15.18
CA ALA A 233 1.51 -1.49 15.61
C ALA A 233 0.82 -2.09 16.85
N TRP A 234 0.56 -1.26 17.87
CA TRP A 234 -0.19 -1.63 19.07
C TRP A 234 -1.58 -2.18 18.73
N MET A 235 -2.34 -1.51 17.85
CA MET A 235 -3.67 -2.00 17.43
C MET A 235 -3.63 -3.38 16.76
N ASN A 236 -2.51 -3.74 16.14
CA ASN A 236 -2.30 -5.02 15.47
C ASN A 236 -1.57 -6.06 16.34
N GLY A 237 -1.27 -5.73 17.61
CA GLY A 237 -0.49 -6.58 18.50
C GLY A 237 0.93 -6.83 18.00
N LEU A 238 1.52 -5.84 17.32
CA LEU A 238 2.93 -5.87 16.90
C LEU A 238 3.77 -5.22 18.00
N SER A 239 4.82 -5.91 18.46
CA SER A 239 5.78 -5.30 19.36
C SER A 239 6.64 -4.29 18.59
N VAL A 240 6.90 -3.14 19.19
CA VAL A 240 7.71 -2.10 18.55
C VAL A 240 9.17 -2.30 18.96
N PHE A 241 10.05 -2.38 17.98
CA PHE A 241 11.49 -2.30 18.19
C PHE A 241 12.02 -1.04 17.50
N GLN A 242 12.82 -0.24 18.22
CA GLN A 242 13.47 0.95 17.69
C GLN A 242 14.92 0.95 18.17
N ILE A 243 15.85 1.18 17.24
CA ILE A 243 17.27 1.26 17.58
C ILE A 243 17.50 2.50 18.45
N LYS A 244 18.39 2.38 19.44
CA LYS A 244 18.80 3.48 20.31
C LYS A 244 20.24 3.86 20.00
N VAL A 245 20.42 4.67 18.96
CA VAL A 245 21.75 5.12 18.53
C VAL A 245 22.32 6.14 19.51
N HIS A 246 23.63 6.05 19.75
CA HIS A 246 24.41 7.00 20.55
C HIS A 246 25.79 7.21 19.89
N ASN A 247 26.57 8.20 20.34
CA ASN A 247 27.85 8.60 19.75
C ASN A 247 28.95 7.50 19.65
N LYS A 248 28.71 6.33 20.23
CA LYS A 248 29.64 5.18 20.22
C LYS A 248 29.03 3.95 19.56
N TYR A 249 27.88 4.10 18.92
CA TYR A 249 27.17 3.01 18.26
C TYR A 249 27.89 2.66 16.96
N THR A 250 28.23 1.39 16.81
CA THR A 250 29.05 0.86 15.72
C THR A 250 28.20 0.00 14.77
N ALA A 251 28.79 -0.38 13.62
CA ALA A 251 28.16 -1.33 12.71
C ALA A 251 27.93 -2.70 13.37
N ASP A 252 28.81 -3.11 14.28
CA ASP A 252 28.66 -4.37 15.03
C ASP A 252 27.47 -4.32 16.00
N ASP A 253 27.19 -3.16 16.59
CA ASP A 253 26.01 -2.96 17.44
C ASP A 253 24.72 -3.08 16.62
N LEU A 254 24.69 -2.51 15.41
CA LEU A 254 23.58 -2.67 14.47
C LEU A 254 23.37 -4.12 14.07
N ASP A 255 24.45 -4.83 13.73
CA ASP A 255 24.39 -6.25 13.42
C ASP A 255 23.81 -7.07 14.58
N ASN A 256 24.17 -6.73 15.82
CA ASN A 256 23.64 -7.39 17.01
C ASN A 256 22.15 -7.09 17.23
N ASP A 257 21.72 -5.83 17.08
CA ASP A 257 20.31 -5.44 17.14
C ASP A 257 19.48 -6.14 16.06
N LEU A 258 19.98 -6.20 14.83
CA LEU A 258 19.34 -6.91 13.72
C LEU A 258 19.25 -8.40 13.98
N ARG A 259 20.32 -9.04 14.47
CA ARG A 259 20.30 -10.46 14.87
C ARG A 259 19.26 -10.72 15.96
N ASN A 260 19.12 -9.82 16.93
CA ASN A 260 18.12 -9.93 17.98
C ASN A 260 16.70 -9.88 17.40
N VAL A 261 16.39 -8.87 16.57
CA VAL A 261 15.10 -8.74 15.89
C VAL A 261 14.78 -9.98 15.04
N LEU A 262 15.76 -10.48 14.30
CA LEU A 262 15.62 -11.68 13.47
C LEU A 262 15.36 -12.94 14.30
N ARG A 263 16.03 -13.10 15.46
CA ARG A 263 15.78 -14.23 16.37
C ARG A 263 14.38 -14.18 16.99
N ARG A 264 13.99 -13.02 17.52
CA ARG A 264 12.63 -12.83 18.08
C ARG A 264 11.55 -13.10 17.03
N SER A 265 11.72 -12.57 15.81
CA SER A 265 10.73 -12.78 14.75
C SER A 265 10.73 -14.21 14.19
N GLY A 266 11.91 -14.74 13.87
CA GLY A 266 12.05 -16.01 13.16
C GLY A 266 12.04 -17.26 14.05
N CYS A 267 12.49 -17.16 15.30
CA CYS A 267 12.57 -18.29 16.23
C CYS A 267 11.43 -18.30 17.25
N GLU A 268 10.96 -17.13 17.70
CA GLU A 268 9.89 -17.03 18.72
C GLU A 268 8.52 -16.70 18.11
N ALA A 269 8.45 -16.59 16.78
CA ALA A 269 7.25 -16.20 16.03
C ALA A 269 6.65 -14.84 16.48
N GLU A 270 7.48 -13.96 17.06
CA GLU A 270 7.05 -12.64 17.49
C GLU A 270 6.79 -11.74 16.27
N LYS A 271 5.64 -11.08 16.26
CA LYS A 271 5.32 -10.10 15.23
C LYS A 271 5.87 -8.73 15.64
N ILE A 272 6.91 -8.28 14.95
CA ILE A 272 7.65 -7.07 15.30
C ILE A 272 7.42 -5.98 14.24
N CYS A 273 7.12 -4.76 14.71
CA CYS A 273 7.24 -3.53 13.96
C CYS A 273 8.59 -2.90 14.25
N PHE A 274 9.54 -3.04 13.32
CA PHE A 274 10.85 -2.40 13.42
C PHE A 274 10.79 -0.98 12.85
N ILE A 275 10.99 0.02 13.71
CA ILE A 275 10.99 1.44 13.35
C ILE A 275 12.43 1.96 13.36
N MET A 276 12.81 2.63 12.28
CA MET A 276 14.08 3.34 12.13
C MET A 276 13.79 4.73 11.57
N ASP A 277 14.15 5.76 12.33
CA ASP A 277 14.08 7.15 11.91
C ASP A 277 15.39 7.54 11.22
N GLU A 278 15.39 8.60 10.39
CA GLU A 278 16.61 9.09 9.73
C GLU A 278 17.68 9.59 10.72
N SER A 279 17.25 10.01 11.91
CA SER A 279 18.14 10.46 12.99
C SER A 279 18.80 9.30 13.76
N ASN A 280 18.39 8.06 13.51
CA ASN A 280 19.05 6.87 14.05
C ASN A 280 20.33 6.60 13.26
#